data_AF-A0A8J4U6J8-F1
#
_entry.id   AF-A0A8J4U6J8-F1
#
_cell.length_a   1.000
_cell.length_b   1.000
_cell.length_c   1.000
_cell.angle_alpha   90.00
_cell.angle_beta   90.00
_cell.angle_gamma   90.00
#
_symmetry.space_group_name_H-M   'P 1'
#
loop_
_entity.id
_entity.type
_entity.pdbx_description
1 polymer ?
#
loop_
_entity_poly.entity_id
_entity_poly.type
_entity_poly.pdbx_seq_one_letter_code
_entity_poly.pdbx_strand_id
1 'polypeptide(L)'
;MEQFMGKWKLTVSENFDEYMKAVGIGFASRQIANLAKPNLVFSTDDQGVISMKSITTFKTVEIHFRLDEEFDEVTPDDRQAKTIMRLVDGKLIQTQTWEGKSTTLEREIQGGKLIL
;
A
#
# COMPACT_ATOMS: atom_id res chain seq x y z
N MET A 1 -4.14 14.45 1.01
CA MET A 1 -3.07 13.80 0.22
C MET A 1 -1.73 14.51 0.31
N GLU A 2 -1.70 15.85 0.34
CA GLU A 2 -0.46 16.64 0.40
C GLU A 2 0.55 16.14 1.46
N GLN A 3 0.11 15.86 2.68
CA GLN A 3 0.97 15.34 3.76
C GLN A 3 1.65 13.99 3.49
N PHE A 4 1.14 13.21 2.53
CA PHE A 4 1.71 11.91 2.15
C PHE A 4 2.73 12.01 1.03
N MET A 5 2.79 13.15 0.32
CA MET A 5 3.66 13.33 -0.85
C MET A 5 5.15 13.19 -0.47
N GLY A 6 5.93 12.64 -1.40
CA GLY A 6 7.37 12.43 -1.21
C GLY A 6 7.73 10.98 -0.92
N LYS A 7 8.91 10.79 -0.32
CA LYS A 7 9.54 9.47 -0.14
C LYS A 7 9.60 9.08 1.34
N TRP A 8 9.08 7.90 1.63
CA TRP A 8 9.06 7.27 2.93
C TRP A 8 9.92 6.01 2.90
N LYS A 9 10.68 5.77 3.96
CA LYS A 9 11.51 4.58 4.11
C LYS A 9 10.99 3.77 5.29
N LEU A 10 10.80 2.46 5.09
CA LEU A 10 10.44 1.57 6.19
C LEU A 10 11.53 1.61 7.28
N THR A 11 11.12 1.88 8.52
CA THR A 11 12.02 1.90 9.69
C THR A 11 11.66 0.83 10.72
N VAL A 12 10.37 0.56 10.90
CA VAL A 12 9.83 -0.43 11.84
C VAL A 12 8.70 -1.19 11.13
N SER A 13 8.59 -2.49 11.40
CA SER A 13 7.52 -3.35 10.92
C SER A 13 7.20 -4.38 12.01
N GLU A 14 5.93 -4.45 12.41
CA GLU A 14 5.44 -5.35 13.46
C GLU A 14 4.23 -6.11 12.91
N ASN A 15 4.06 -7.38 13.29
CA ASN A 15 2.94 -8.25 12.90
C ASN A 15 2.70 -8.46 11.38
N PHE A 16 3.64 -8.04 10.52
CA PHE A 16 3.48 -8.14 9.06
C PHE A 16 3.35 -9.59 8.56
N ASP A 17 4.06 -10.55 9.17
CA ASP A 17 3.92 -11.98 8.81
C ASP A 17 2.51 -12.52 9.10
N GLU A 18 1.97 -12.20 10.28
CA GLU A 18 0.63 -12.66 10.67
C GLU A 18 -0.46 -12.00 9.82
N TYR A 19 -0.30 -10.72 9.46
CA TYR A 19 -1.17 -10.07 8.48
C TYR A 19 -1.15 -10.81 7.13
N MET A 20 0.04 -11.02 6.56
CA MET A 20 0.18 -11.70 5.26
C MET A 20 -0.41 -13.11 5.29
N LYS A 21 -0.23 -13.83 6.40
CA LYS A 21 -0.80 -15.17 6.63
C LYS A 21 -2.33 -15.12 6.68
N ALA A 22 -2.93 -14.15 7.36
CA ALA A 22 -4.38 -13.98 7.42
C ALA A 22 -4.99 -13.65 6.04
N VAL A 23 -4.26 -12.89 5.21
CA VAL A 23 -4.63 -12.58 3.81
C VAL A 23 -4.47 -13.79 2.88
N GLY A 24 -3.78 -14.85 3.32
CA GLY A 24 -3.61 -16.11 2.60
C GLY A 24 -2.30 -16.22 1.81
N ILE A 25 -1.33 -15.34 2.07
CA ILE A 25 -0.03 -15.37 1.39
C ILE A 25 0.79 -16.58 1.88
N GLY A 26 1.31 -17.37 0.94
CA GLY A 26 2.10 -18.57 1.23
C GLY A 26 3.42 -18.28 1.97
N PHE A 27 3.88 -19.25 2.77
CA PHE A 27 5.02 -19.09 3.69
C PHE A 27 6.29 -18.55 3.01
N ALA A 28 6.66 -19.08 1.83
CA ALA A 28 7.86 -18.65 1.12
C ALA A 28 7.79 -17.16 0.71
N SER A 29 6.66 -16.71 0.16
CA SER A 29 6.47 -15.30 -0.21
C SER A 29 6.53 -14.39 1.02
N ARG A 30 5.99 -14.82 2.17
CA ARG A 30 6.08 -14.06 3.42
C ARG A 30 7.52 -13.89 3.90
N GLN A 31 8.36 -14.92 3.80
CA GLN A 31 9.77 -14.81 4.18
C GLN A 31 10.50 -13.75 3.33
N ILE A 32 10.28 -13.74 2.02
CA ILE A 32 10.87 -12.73 1.12
C ILE A 32 10.33 -11.33 1.46
N ALA A 33 9.03 -11.20 1.69
CA ALA A 33 8.40 -9.93 2.02
C ALA A 33 8.89 -9.35 3.35
N ASN A 34 9.13 -10.17 4.38
CA ASN A 34 9.69 -9.73 5.66
C ASN A 34 11.15 -9.24 5.56
N LEU A 35 11.91 -9.74 4.57
CA LEU A 35 13.27 -9.25 4.29
C LEU A 35 13.26 -7.94 3.50
N ALA A 36 12.13 -7.57 2.90
CA ALA A 36 12.01 -6.37 2.11
C ALA A 36 12.02 -5.11 2.99
N LYS A 37 12.78 -4.10 2.57
CA LYS A 37 12.80 -2.77 3.19
C LYS A 37 12.33 -1.73 2.17
N PRO A 38 11.02 -1.61 1.93
CA PRO A 38 10.50 -0.76 0.88
C PRO A 38 10.80 0.71 1.14
N ASN A 39 11.03 1.44 0.06
CA ASN A 39 10.77 2.87 0.01
C ASN A 39 9.41 3.07 -0.65
N LEU A 40 8.50 3.77 0.02
CA LEU A 40 7.20 4.14 -0.50
C LEU A 40 7.29 5.57 -1.03
N VAL A 41 6.92 5.80 -2.28
CA VAL A 41 6.96 7.12 -2.91
C VAL A 41 5.55 7.48 -3.35
N PHE A 42 5.09 8.66 -2.93
CA PHE A 42 3.87 9.26 -3.44
C PHE A 42 4.19 10.49 -4.29
N SER A 43 3.52 10.59 -5.43
CA SER A 43 3.55 11.78 -6.28
C SER A 43 2.17 12.00 -6.89
N THR A 44 1.91 13.21 -7.35
CA THR A 44 0.75 13.55 -8.16
C THR A 44 1.21 14.14 -9.47
N ASP A 45 0.50 13.85 -10.56
CA ASP A 45 0.68 14.58 -11.82
C ASP A 45 -0.16 15.87 -11.84
N ASP A 46 -0.01 16.64 -12.92
CA ASP A 46 -0.72 17.90 -13.15
C ASP A 46 -2.24 17.72 -13.34
N GLN A 47 -2.69 16.50 -13.61
CA GLN A 47 -4.10 16.13 -13.77
C GLN A 47 -4.71 15.60 -12.47
N GLY A 48 -3.95 15.60 -11.36
CA GLY A 48 -4.39 15.11 -10.05
C GLY A 48 -4.46 13.58 -9.93
N VAL A 49 -3.83 12.83 -10.85
CA VAL A 49 -3.65 11.37 -10.68
C VAL A 49 -2.51 11.15 -9.70
N ILE A 50 -2.77 10.32 -8.69
CA ILE A 50 -1.78 9.99 -7.67
C ILE A 50 -1.06 8.71 -8.10
N SER A 51 0.28 8.73 -8.09
CA SER A 51 1.11 7.53 -8.15
C SER A 51 1.55 7.15 -6.73
N MET A 52 1.41 5.88 -6.39
CA MET A 52 2.00 5.27 -5.20
C MET A 52 2.91 4.13 -5.63
N LYS A 53 4.21 4.27 -5.31
CA LYS A 53 5.25 3.34 -5.73
C LYS A 53 5.95 2.72 -4.53
N SER A 54 5.91 1.40 -4.42
CA SER A 54 6.65 0.62 -3.43
C SER A 54 7.89 0.01 -4.07
N ILE A 55 9.07 0.45 -3.63
CA ILE A 55 10.37 0.10 -4.22
C ILE A 55 11.15 -0.76 -3.23
N THR A 56 11.39 -2.02 -3.57
CA THR A 56 12.24 -2.94 -2.81
C THR A 56 13.42 -3.40 -3.67
N THR A 57 14.38 -4.13 -3.08
CA THR A 57 15.46 -4.79 -3.83
C THR A 57 14.97 -5.92 -4.73
N PHE A 58 13.76 -6.45 -4.49
CA PHE A 58 13.23 -7.63 -5.19
C PHE A 58 12.24 -7.25 -6.30
N LYS A 59 11.29 -6.36 -5.99
CA LYS A 59 10.21 -5.94 -6.88
C LYS A 59 9.90 -4.46 -6.64
N THR A 60 9.63 -3.74 -7.71
CA THR A 60 8.99 -2.42 -7.65
C THR A 60 7.55 -2.58 -8.11
N VAL A 61 6.60 -2.10 -7.32
CA VAL A 61 5.18 -2.08 -7.66
C VAL A 61 4.72 -0.63 -7.65
N GLU A 62 3.93 -0.26 -8.65
CA GLU A 62 3.41 1.09 -8.82
C GLU A 62 1.92 1.00 -9.16
N ILE A 63 1.12 1.83 -8.50
CA ILE A 63 -0.31 1.98 -8.79
C ILE A 63 -0.60 3.45 -9.08
N HIS A 64 -1.56 3.69 -9.97
CA HIS A 64 -2.08 5.01 -10.28
C HIS A 64 -3.57 5.05 -9.95
N PHE A 65 -4.00 6.06 -9.19
CA PHE A 65 -5.37 6.15 -8.75
C PHE A 65 -5.84 7.60 -8.60
N ARG A 66 -7.16 7.76 -8.59
CA ARG A 66 -7.85 8.96 -8.10
C ARG A 66 -8.55 8.59 -6.79
N LEU A 67 -8.69 9.56 -5.91
CA LEU A 67 -9.45 9.33 -4.66
C LEU A 67 -10.91 9.06 -4.99
N ASP A 68 -11.51 8.16 -4.21
CA ASP A 68 -12.92 7.77 -4.29
C ASP A 68 -13.33 7.10 -5.62
N GLU A 69 -12.37 6.75 -6.47
CA GLU A 69 -12.55 5.99 -7.70
C GLU A 69 -11.97 4.58 -7.56
N GLU A 70 -12.76 3.57 -7.93
CA GLU A 70 -12.31 2.17 -7.91
C GLU A 70 -11.46 1.87 -9.16
N PHE A 71 -10.38 1.10 -8.97
CA PHE A 71 -9.51 0.65 -10.05
C PHE A 71 -9.07 -0.81 -9.85
N ASP A 72 -8.58 -1.42 -10.93
CA ASP A 72 -7.98 -2.75 -10.90
C ASP A 72 -6.53 -2.67 -10.40
N GLU A 73 -6.21 -3.43 -9.35
CA GLU A 73 -4.87 -3.54 -8.78
C GLU A 73 -4.36 -4.97 -8.90
N VAL A 74 -3.15 -5.13 -9.43
CA VAL A 74 -2.36 -6.36 -9.26
C VAL A 74 -1.45 -6.17 -8.06
N THR A 75 -1.76 -6.85 -6.96
CA THR A 75 -1.00 -6.69 -5.71
C THR A 75 0.41 -7.30 -5.85
N PRO A 76 1.37 -6.96 -4.95
CA PRO A 76 2.73 -7.51 -5.03
C PRO A 76 2.80 -9.04 -5.01
N ASP A 77 1.83 -9.68 -4.36
CA ASP A 77 1.62 -11.13 -4.27
C ASP A 77 0.68 -11.68 -5.38
N ASP A 78 0.49 -10.91 -6.45
CA ASP A 78 -0.19 -11.27 -7.69
C ASP A 78 -1.70 -11.55 -7.58
N ARG A 79 -2.36 -11.06 -6.51
CA ARG A 79 -3.83 -11.05 -6.44
C ARG A 79 -4.38 -10.00 -7.40
N GLN A 80 -5.47 -10.36 -8.09
CA GLN A 80 -6.30 -9.44 -8.86
C GLN A 80 -7.36 -8.86 -7.92
N ALA A 81 -7.22 -7.59 -7.56
CA ALA A 81 -8.12 -6.92 -6.62
C ALA A 81 -8.79 -5.71 -7.27
N LYS A 82 -10.02 -5.43 -6.83
CA LYS A 82 -10.62 -4.10 -6.97
C LYS A 82 -10.20 -3.27 -5.76
N THR A 83 -9.62 -2.10 -6.02
CA THR A 83 -9.10 -1.22 -4.98
C THR A 83 -9.72 0.16 -5.07
N ILE A 84 -10.02 0.74 -3.90
CA ILE A 84 -10.43 2.14 -3.78
C ILE A 84 -9.61 2.83 -2.69
N MET A 85 -9.17 4.04 -2.99
CA MET A 85 -8.38 4.89 -2.10
C MET A 85 -9.25 6.06 -1.63
N ARG A 86 -9.40 6.25 -0.32
CA ARG A 86 -10.20 7.34 0.26
C ARG A 86 -9.39 8.13 1.26
N LEU A 87 -9.64 9.43 1.35
CA LEU A 87 -9.08 10.27 2.40
C LEU A 87 -10.18 10.57 3.43
N VAL A 88 -10.10 9.95 4.60
CA VAL A 88 -11.11 10.06 5.68
C VAL A 88 -10.40 10.56 6.93
N ASP A 89 -10.83 11.70 7.47
CA ASP A 89 -10.27 12.29 8.70
C ASP A 89 -8.73 12.44 8.68
N GLY A 90 -8.18 12.80 7.51
CA GLY A 90 -6.74 12.93 7.29
C GLY A 90 -6.00 11.62 7.05
N LYS A 91 -6.67 10.47 7.15
CA LYS A 91 -6.10 9.15 6.92
C LYS A 91 -6.34 8.67 5.50
N LEU A 92 -5.34 8.06 4.89
CA LEU A 92 -5.46 7.44 3.57
C LEU A 92 -5.85 5.98 3.75
N ILE A 93 -7.11 5.68 3.42
CA ILE A 93 -7.72 4.36 3.53
C ILE A 93 -7.67 3.69 2.16
N GLN A 94 -6.97 2.56 2.08
CA GLN A 94 -6.93 1.69 0.92
C GLN A 94 -7.74 0.43 1.22
N THR A 95 -8.83 0.21 0.50
CA THR A 95 -9.61 -1.03 0.61
C THR A 95 -9.41 -1.85 -0.64
N GLN A 96 -8.97 -3.10 -0.49
CA GLN A 96 -8.83 -4.06 -1.58
C GLN A 96 -9.86 -5.17 -1.39
N THR A 97 -10.54 -5.54 -2.47
CA THR A 97 -11.52 -6.62 -2.49
C THR A 97 -11.18 -7.62 -3.60
N TRP A 98 -11.17 -8.91 -3.28
CA TRP A 98 -10.89 -9.99 -4.23
C TRP A 98 -11.62 -11.26 -3.79
N GLU A 99 -12.22 -12.01 -4.71
CA GLU A 99 -12.83 -13.32 -4.45
C GLU A 99 -13.74 -13.38 -3.18
N GLY A 100 -14.53 -12.33 -2.94
CA GLY A 100 -15.41 -12.23 -1.77
C GLY A 100 -14.70 -11.93 -0.44
N LYS A 101 -13.38 -11.71 -0.45
CA LYS A 101 -12.55 -11.26 0.69
C LYS A 101 -12.27 -9.77 0.56
N SER A 102 -11.94 -9.13 1.68
CA SER A 102 -11.44 -7.76 1.69
C SER A 102 -10.33 -7.56 2.72
N THR A 103 -9.48 -6.57 2.48
CA THR A 103 -8.52 -6.05 3.45
C THR A 103 -8.51 -4.53 3.38
N THR A 104 -8.21 -3.87 4.49
CA THR A 104 -8.07 -2.42 4.57
C THR A 104 -6.71 -2.06 5.14
N LEU A 105 -6.03 -1.14 4.47
CA LEU A 105 -4.75 -0.56 4.86
C LEU A 105 -5.00 0.91 5.16
N GLU A 106 -4.73 1.34 6.38
CA GLU A 106 -4.91 2.72 6.83
C GLU A 106 -3.53 3.38 6.96
N ARG A 107 -3.36 4.57 6.38
CA ARG A 107 -2.12 5.34 6.53
C ARG A 107 -2.39 6.69 7.15
N GLU A 108 -1.57 7.07 8.10
CA GLU A 108 -1.64 8.40 8.72
C GLU A 108 -0.25 8.97 8.98
N ILE A 109 -0.16 10.30 9.07
CA ILE A 109 1.08 10.99 9.40
C ILE A 109 1.03 11.40 10.87
N GLN A 110 1.91 10.85 11.69
CA GLN A 110 2.07 11.22 13.09
C GLN A 110 3.52 11.67 13.35
N GLY A 111 3.70 12.92 13.80
CA GLY A 111 5.02 13.46 14.15
C GLY A 111 6.06 13.35 13.04
N GLY A 112 5.64 13.52 11.78
CA GLY A 112 6.52 13.40 10.61
C GLY A 112 6.86 11.96 10.20
N LYS A 113 6.16 10.96 10.74
CA LYS A 113 6.27 9.55 10.35
C LYS A 113 4.98 9.10 9.67
N LEU A 114 5.10 8.37 8.57
CA LEU A 114 3.99 7.63 7.99
C LEU A 114 3.82 6.32 8.75
N ILE A 115 2.66 6.16 9.37
CA ILE A 115 2.23 4.95 10.07
C ILE A 115 1.26 4.21 9.16
N LEU A 116 1.45 2.90 9.05
CA LEU A 116 0.60 1.94 8.33
C LEU A 116 0.25 0.80 9.29
#